data_AF-A0A9P6YR24-F1
#
_entry.id   AF-A0A9P6YR24-F1
#
_cell.length_a   1.000
_cell.length_b   1.000
_cell.length_c   1.000
_cell.angle_alpha   90.00
_cell.angle_beta   90.00
_cell.angle_gamma   90.00
#
_symmetry.space_group_name_H-M   'P 1'
#
loop_
_entity.id
_entity.type
_entity.pdbx_description
1 polymer ?
#
loop_
_entity_poly.entity_id
_entity_poly.type
_entity_poly.pdbx_seq_one_letter_code
_entity_poly.pdbx_strand_id
1 'polypeptide(L)'
;MFISRALGRVASSTLRLPNAARAYATAASAGQIRSVIGAVVDVQFEQENLPAILNALEVQDHSGGRLVLEVAQHLGENTVRTIAMDGTEGLVRGQKVIDTGAPITIPVGKEVLGRIINVIGEPIDERGPINAKSQRPIHAEAPEFVDQSPTPEILETDWSFRWCWCR
;
A
#
# COMPACT_ATOMS: atom_id res chain seq x y z
N MET A 1 -29.62 59.23 -2.35
CA MET A 1 -30.12 57.93 -1.87
C MET A 1 -29.37 56.85 -2.65
N PHE A 2 -28.31 56.34 -2.04
CA PHE A 2 -27.37 55.36 -2.59
C PHE A 2 -28.01 53.97 -2.61
N ILE A 3 -28.00 53.28 -3.75
CA ILE A 3 -28.03 51.80 -3.76
C ILE A 3 -27.13 51.32 -4.90
N SER A 4 -25.84 51.24 -4.61
CA SER A 4 -24.83 50.60 -5.47
C SER A 4 -24.96 49.08 -5.30
N ARG A 5 -25.43 48.37 -6.32
CA ARG A 5 -25.46 46.90 -6.37
C ARG A 5 -24.03 46.41 -6.63
N ALA A 6 -23.35 45.98 -5.56
CA ALA A 6 -22.10 45.26 -5.64
C ALA A 6 -22.33 43.93 -6.39
N LEU A 7 -21.80 43.81 -7.61
CA LEU A 7 -21.52 42.51 -8.22
C LEU A 7 -20.45 41.83 -7.34
N GLY A 8 -20.88 40.86 -6.55
CA GLY A 8 -19.98 39.96 -5.85
C GLY A 8 -19.14 39.20 -6.87
N ARG A 9 -17.84 39.52 -6.92
CA ARG A 9 -16.83 38.63 -7.50
C ARG A 9 -16.80 37.38 -6.64
N VAL A 10 -17.41 36.30 -7.13
CA VAL A 10 -17.12 34.96 -6.62
C VAL A 10 -15.64 34.72 -6.93
N ALA A 11 -14.80 34.85 -5.91
CA ALA A 11 -13.41 34.47 -6.00
C ALA A 11 -13.39 33.01 -6.46
N SER A 12 -12.83 32.79 -7.64
CA SER A 12 -12.49 31.47 -8.15
C SER A 12 -11.56 30.85 -7.12
N SER A 13 -12.12 30.03 -6.21
CA SER A 13 -11.33 29.27 -5.27
C SER A 13 -10.56 28.27 -6.12
N THR A 14 -9.29 28.58 -6.34
CA THR A 14 -8.29 27.65 -6.82
C THR A 14 -8.39 26.41 -5.94
N LEU A 15 -9.08 25.39 -6.44
CA LEU A 15 -9.02 24.04 -5.91
C LEU A 15 -7.54 23.65 -5.95
N ARG A 16 -6.88 23.76 -4.80
CA ARG A 16 -5.62 23.08 -4.57
C ARG A 16 -5.95 21.60 -4.71
N LEU A 17 -5.47 21.02 -5.80
CA LEU A 17 -5.34 19.57 -5.90
C LEU A 17 -4.55 19.13 -4.66
N PRO A 18 -5.07 18.20 -3.84
CA PRO A 18 -4.26 17.64 -2.76
C PRO A 18 -3.01 17.03 -3.38
N ASN A 19 -1.92 17.12 -2.62
CA ASN A 19 -0.55 16.73 -2.98
C ASN A 19 -0.51 15.50 -3.89
N ALA A 20 0.39 15.58 -4.88
CA ALA A 20 0.61 14.58 -5.90
C ALA A 20 0.66 13.17 -5.29
N ALA A 21 -0.43 12.42 -5.44
CA ALA A 21 -0.39 10.97 -5.33
C ALA A 21 0.79 10.52 -6.19
N ARG A 22 1.80 9.88 -5.57
CA ARG A 22 2.86 9.18 -6.30
C ARG A 22 2.19 8.45 -7.47
N ALA A 23 2.69 8.66 -8.68
CA ALA A 23 2.09 8.11 -9.88
C ALA A 23 2.09 6.57 -9.78
N TYR A 24 0.99 6.02 -9.30
CA TYR A 24 0.73 4.58 -9.25
C TYR A 24 -0.06 4.22 -10.50
N ALA A 25 0.66 4.04 -11.60
CA ALA A 25 0.24 3.22 -12.73
C ALA A 25 1.33 3.28 -13.80
N THR A 26 2.21 2.29 -13.78
CA THR A 26 2.93 1.89 -14.97
C THR A 26 2.11 0.77 -15.63
N ALA A 27 2.08 0.72 -16.98
CA ALA A 27 1.42 -0.38 -17.69
C ALA A 27 1.98 -1.73 -17.22
N ALA A 28 1.17 -2.80 -17.24
CA ALA A 28 1.56 -4.13 -16.79
C ALA A 28 2.81 -4.64 -17.51
N SER A 29 3.97 -4.38 -16.91
CA SER A 29 5.28 -4.78 -17.41
C SER A 29 5.58 -6.19 -16.89
N ALA A 30 6.08 -7.05 -17.77
CA ALA A 30 6.59 -8.35 -17.38
C ALA A 30 8.09 -8.27 -17.10
N GLY A 31 8.52 -8.90 -16.01
CA GLY A 31 9.92 -9.03 -15.61
C GLY A 31 10.30 -10.49 -15.37
N GLN A 32 11.60 -10.70 -15.17
CA GLN A 32 12.18 -12.01 -14.86
C GLN A 32 13.00 -11.92 -13.57
N ILE A 33 12.96 -12.97 -12.74
CA ILE A 33 13.77 -13.02 -11.51
C ILE A 33 15.26 -13.17 -11.85
N ARG A 34 16.11 -12.25 -11.38
CA ARG A 34 17.57 -12.29 -11.58
C ARG A 34 18.27 -13.00 -10.43
N SER A 35 17.95 -12.65 -9.19
CA SER A 35 18.54 -13.22 -7.98
C SER A 35 17.54 -13.25 -6.83
N VAL A 36 17.72 -14.22 -5.92
CA VAL A 36 16.93 -14.39 -4.70
C VAL A 36 17.92 -14.51 -3.55
N ILE A 37 17.79 -13.63 -2.55
CA ILE A 37 18.62 -13.59 -1.35
C ILE A 37 17.69 -13.50 -0.14
N GLY A 38 17.34 -14.66 0.43
CA GLY A 38 16.31 -14.72 1.48
C GLY A 38 15.00 -14.09 0.99
N ALA A 39 14.41 -13.20 1.79
CA ALA A 39 13.18 -12.48 1.44
C ALA A 39 13.36 -11.37 0.39
N VAL A 40 14.60 -11.08 -0.02
CA VAL A 40 14.90 -10.05 -1.02
C VAL A 40 15.03 -10.70 -2.39
N VAL A 41 14.21 -10.26 -3.35
CA VAL A 41 14.20 -10.77 -4.72
C VAL A 41 14.53 -9.63 -5.67
N ASP A 42 15.55 -9.80 -6.49
CA ASP A 42 15.88 -8.84 -7.55
C ASP A 42 15.20 -9.28 -8.85
N VAL A 43 14.38 -8.39 -9.42
CA VAL A 43 13.61 -8.63 -10.66
C VAL A 43 14.14 -7.70 -11.74
N GLN A 44 14.41 -8.26 -12.91
CA GLN A 44 14.86 -7.53 -14.08
C GLN A 44 13.72 -7.37 -15.08
N PHE A 45 13.48 -6.15 -15.53
CA PHE A 45 12.49 -5.83 -16.55
C PHE A 45 13.19 -5.63 -17.90
N GLU A 46 12.57 -6.14 -18.97
CA GLU A 46 13.11 -5.98 -20.34
C GLU A 46 12.77 -4.61 -20.94
N GLN A 47 11.69 -4.00 -20.47
CA GLN A 47 11.18 -2.73 -20.97
C GLN A 47 11.80 -1.56 -20.18
N GLU A 48 11.97 -0.41 -20.84
CA GLU A 48 12.41 0.83 -20.18
C GLU A 48 11.39 1.36 -19.15
N ASN A 49 10.19 0.77 -19.11
CA ASN A 49 9.13 1.17 -18.21
C ASN A 49 9.18 0.37 -16.91
N LEU A 50 9.93 0.91 -15.94
CA LEU A 50 10.09 0.32 -14.62
C LEU A 50 8.86 0.58 -13.74
N PRO A 51 8.39 -0.43 -12.98
CA PRO A 51 7.35 -0.23 -11.98
C PRO A 51 7.74 0.83 -10.96
N ALA A 52 6.76 1.61 -10.49
CA ALA A 52 7.00 2.60 -9.44
C ALA A 52 7.43 1.91 -8.13
N ILE A 53 8.14 2.65 -7.28
CA ILE A 53 8.43 2.19 -5.92
C ILE A 53 7.09 2.00 -5.19
N LEU A 54 6.99 0.94 -4.39
CA LEU A 54 5.81 0.49 -3.66
C LEU A 54 4.74 -0.22 -4.50
N ASN A 55 4.98 -0.46 -5.80
CA ASN A 55 4.10 -1.31 -6.60
C ASN A 55 4.21 -2.79 -6.18
N ALA A 56 3.09 -3.49 -6.28
CA ALA A 56 3.02 -4.93 -6.10
C ALA A 56 3.29 -5.66 -7.42
N LEU A 57 4.15 -6.66 -7.37
CA LEU A 57 4.45 -7.59 -8.44
C LEU A 57 3.97 -8.98 -8.05
N GLU A 58 3.44 -9.74 -9.01
CA GLU A 58 2.99 -11.11 -8.79
C GLU A 58 3.86 -12.09 -9.56
N VAL A 59 4.36 -13.11 -8.85
CA VAL A 59 5.11 -14.20 -9.47
C VAL A 59 4.14 -15.19 -10.10
N GLN A 60 4.35 -15.52 -11.36
CA GLN A 60 3.54 -16.53 -12.06
C GLN A 60 4.03 -17.95 -11.74
N ASP A 61 3.09 -18.90 -11.70
CA ASP A 61 3.35 -20.34 -11.52
C ASP A 61 4.15 -20.69 -10.26
N HIS A 62 3.84 -20.04 -9.12
CA HIS A 62 4.46 -20.38 -7.85
C HIS A 62 3.75 -21.57 -7.18
N SER A 63 4.49 -22.63 -6.86
CA SER A 63 3.97 -23.88 -6.29
C SER A 63 3.29 -23.73 -4.93
N GLY A 64 3.63 -22.67 -4.17
CA GLY A 64 3.10 -22.38 -2.84
C GLY A 64 1.81 -21.53 -2.82
N GLY A 65 1.26 -21.17 -3.98
CA GLY A 65 0.11 -20.25 -4.08
C GLY A 65 0.51 -18.88 -4.61
N ARG A 66 -0.27 -17.85 -4.28
CA ARG A 66 -0.05 -16.48 -4.79
C ARG A 66 1.08 -15.80 -4.01
N LEU A 67 2.23 -15.64 -4.67
CA LEU A 67 3.37 -14.91 -4.11
C LEU A 67 3.40 -13.47 -4.66
N VAL A 68 3.28 -12.51 -3.74
CA VAL A 68 3.35 -11.07 -4.03
C VAL A 68 4.70 -10.52 -3.56
N LEU A 69 5.33 -9.72 -4.41
CA LEU A 69 6.56 -8.99 -4.14
C LEU A 69 6.25 -7.50 -4.16
N GLU A 70 6.86 -6.72 -3.26
CA GLU A 70 6.74 -5.26 -3.27
C GLU A 70 8.04 -4.62 -3.76
N VAL A 71 7.97 -3.66 -4.66
CA VAL A 71 9.14 -2.91 -5.14
C VAL A 71 9.64 -1.94 -4.06
N ALA A 72 10.82 -2.19 -3.50
CA ALA A 72 11.40 -1.35 -2.47
C ALA A 72 12.30 -0.25 -3.04
N GLN A 73 13.09 -0.56 -4.07
CA GLN A 73 14.02 0.40 -4.69
C GLN A 73 14.42 -0.02 -6.11
N HIS A 74 14.87 0.94 -6.90
CA HIS A 74 15.48 0.69 -8.22
C HIS A 74 17.00 0.62 -8.06
N LEU A 75 17.62 -0.45 -8.57
CA LEU A 75 19.08 -0.66 -8.48
C LEU A 75 19.83 -0.06 -9.69
N GLY A 76 19.13 0.17 -10.80
CA GLY A 76 19.72 0.48 -12.11
C GLY A 76 19.72 -0.74 -13.04
N GLU A 77 20.13 -0.58 -14.30
CA GLU A 77 20.15 -1.66 -15.31
C GLU A 77 18.79 -2.36 -15.51
N ASN A 78 17.70 -1.60 -15.45
CA ASN A 78 16.32 -2.11 -15.47
C ASN A 78 16.04 -3.19 -14.39
N THR A 79 16.80 -3.18 -13.29
CA THR A 79 16.65 -4.10 -12.18
C THR A 79 16.04 -3.37 -10.98
N VAL A 80 15.04 -3.98 -10.38
CA VAL A 80 14.40 -3.51 -9.15
C VAL A 80 14.63 -4.51 -8.03
N ARG A 81 14.80 -3.99 -6.82
CA ARG A 81 14.86 -4.80 -5.62
C ARG A 81 13.48 -4.86 -5.00
N THR A 82 12.99 -6.08 -4.83
CA THR A 82 11.67 -6.35 -4.26
C THR A 82 11.79 -7.14 -2.97
N ILE A 83 10.77 -6.99 -2.12
CA ILE A 83 10.63 -7.71 -0.86
C ILE A 83 9.45 -8.66 -1.01
N ALA A 84 9.67 -9.94 -0.74
CA ALA A 84 8.62 -10.94 -0.77
C ALA A 84 7.73 -10.84 0.47
N MET A 85 6.41 -10.89 0.26
CA MET A 85 5.43 -10.88 1.35
C MET A 85 5.23 -12.26 1.99
N ASP A 86 5.69 -13.31 1.31
CA ASP A 86 5.65 -14.70 1.78
C ASP A 86 7.00 -15.39 1.50
N GLY A 87 7.14 -16.64 1.93
CA GLY A 87 8.35 -17.45 1.74
C GLY A 87 8.76 -17.55 0.27
N THR A 88 10.03 -17.28 -0.01
CA THR A 88 10.63 -17.33 -1.35
C THR A 88 11.13 -18.72 -1.75
N GLU A 89 10.64 -19.77 -1.10
CA GLU A 89 11.09 -21.15 -1.33
C GLU A 89 10.60 -21.64 -2.71
N GLY A 90 11.49 -22.29 -3.46
CA GLY A 90 11.13 -22.79 -4.80
C GLY A 90 11.06 -21.73 -5.90
N LEU A 91 11.46 -20.47 -5.63
CA LEU A 91 11.67 -19.48 -6.68
C LEU A 91 12.89 -19.86 -7.55
N VAL A 92 12.69 -19.81 -8.87
CA VAL A 92 13.73 -20.09 -9.86
C VAL A 92 14.08 -18.82 -10.61
N ARG A 93 15.37 -18.63 -10.91
CA ARG A 93 15.82 -17.52 -11.76
C ARG A 93 15.23 -17.64 -13.16
N GLY A 94 14.82 -16.53 -13.74
CA GLY A 94 14.11 -16.49 -15.02
C GLY A 94 12.60 -16.71 -14.92
N GLN A 95 12.05 -16.95 -13.72
CA GLN A 95 10.61 -17.03 -13.53
C GLN A 95 9.96 -15.68 -13.85
N LYS A 96 8.79 -15.73 -14.49
CA LYS A 96 8.05 -14.55 -14.92
C LYS A 96 7.36 -13.88 -13.74
N VAL A 97 7.48 -12.56 -13.69
CA VAL A 97 6.87 -11.68 -12.70
C VAL A 97 6.06 -10.64 -13.45
N ILE A 98 4.83 -10.38 -13.00
CA ILE A 98 3.91 -9.42 -13.61
C ILE A 98 3.70 -8.26 -12.66
N ASP A 99 3.87 -7.02 -13.15
CA ASP A 99 3.48 -5.82 -12.40
C ASP A 99 1.95 -5.68 -12.38
N THR A 100 1.39 -5.48 -11.19
CA THR A 100 -0.04 -5.18 -11.01
C THR A 100 -0.35 -3.71 -11.30
N GLY A 101 0.67 -2.85 -11.34
CA GLY A 101 0.56 -1.41 -11.61
C GLY A 101 0.06 -0.59 -10.41
N ALA A 102 -0.29 -1.25 -9.30
CA ALA A 102 -0.77 -0.63 -8.07
C ALA A 102 0.01 -1.16 -6.86
N PRO A 103 0.03 -0.43 -5.74
CA PRO A 103 0.50 -0.97 -4.47
C PRO A 103 -0.32 -2.15 -3.99
N ILE A 104 0.18 -2.85 -2.98
CA ILE A 104 -0.60 -3.88 -2.28
C ILE A 104 -1.87 -3.23 -1.72
N THR A 105 -3.01 -3.77 -2.14
CA THR A 105 -4.35 -3.28 -1.76
C THR A 105 -5.04 -4.31 -0.88
N ILE A 106 -5.66 -3.82 0.18
CA ILE A 106 -6.33 -4.65 1.19
C ILE A 106 -7.82 -4.33 1.21
N PRO A 107 -8.72 -5.32 1.37
CA PRO A 107 -10.12 -5.05 1.65
C PRO A 107 -10.28 -4.25 2.95
N VAL A 108 -11.14 -3.23 2.92
CA VAL A 108 -11.49 -2.44 4.10
C VAL A 108 -13.00 -2.28 4.21
N GLY A 109 -13.51 -2.20 5.44
CA GLY A 109 -14.92 -1.98 5.70
C GLY A 109 -15.43 -2.79 6.86
N LYS A 110 -16.76 -2.78 7.05
CA LYS A 110 -17.42 -3.51 8.14
C LYS A 110 -17.37 -5.03 7.90
N GLU A 111 -17.27 -5.43 6.64
CA GLU A 111 -17.11 -6.81 6.17
C GLU A 111 -15.86 -7.54 6.67
N VAL A 112 -14.81 -6.80 7.05
CA VAL A 112 -13.55 -7.37 7.55
C VAL A 112 -13.60 -7.60 9.06
N LEU A 113 -14.58 -7.03 9.77
CA LEU A 113 -14.69 -7.16 11.22
C LEU A 113 -14.89 -8.62 11.64
N GLY A 114 -14.04 -9.09 12.56
CA GLY A 114 -14.07 -10.46 13.05
C GLY A 114 -13.51 -11.52 12.09
N ARG A 115 -12.84 -11.09 11.01
CA ARG A 115 -12.07 -11.95 10.10
C ARG A 115 -10.59 -11.85 10.44
N ILE A 116 -9.82 -12.89 10.13
CA ILE A 116 -8.36 -12.87 10.20
C ILE A 116 -7.83 -12.81 8.77
N ILE A 117 -7.05 -11.78 8.47
CA ILE A 117 -6.49 -11.52 7.14
C ILE A 117 -4.96 -11.49 7.19
N ASN A 118 -4.31 -11.87 6.11
CA ASN A 118 -2.87 -11.72 5.92
C ASN A 118 -2.49 -10.32 5.39
N VAL A 119 -1.19 -10.10 5.17
CA VAL A 119 -0.63 -8.83 4.70
C VAL A 119 -1.12 -8.45 3.29
N ILE A 120 -1.37 -9.45 2.44
CA ILE A 120 -1.88 -9.25 1.07
C ILE A 120 -3.42 -9.15 1.01
N GLY A 121 -4.10 -9.21 2.16
CA GLY A 121 -5.56 -9.04 2.27
C GLY A 121 -6.40 -10.29 2.05
N GLU A 122 -5.78 -11.46 1.98
CA GLU A 122 -6.47 -12.74 1.85
C GLU A 122 -6.90 -13.28 3.23
N PRO A 123 -8.10 -13.87 3.35
CA PRO A 123 -8.57 -14.46 4.59
C PRO A 123 -7.85 -15.77 4.90
N ILE A 124 -7.37 -15.92 6.13
CA ILE A 124 -6.74 -17.15 6.63
C ILE A 124 -7.62 -17.92 7.62
N ASP A 125 -8.91 -17.59 7.66
CA ASP A 125 -9.85 -18.08 8.65
C ASP A 125 -10.75 -19.23 8.16
N GLU A 126 -10.47 -19.81 6.99
CA GLU A 126 -11.19 -20.93 6.35
C GLU A 126 -12.71 -20.69 6.15
N ARG A 127 -13.20 -19.46 6.36
CA ARG A 127 -14.63 -19.08 6.30
C ARG A 127 -15.06 -18.55 4.93
N GLY A 128 -14.27 -18.81 3.90
CA GLY A 128 -14.51 -18.35 2.52
C GLY A 128 -14.09 -16.91 2.25
N PRO A 129 -14.37 -16.38 1.05
CA PRO A 129 -13.89 -15.06 0.62
C PRO A 129 -14.54 -13.90 1.40
N ILE A 130 -13.83 -12.78 1.50
CA ILE A 130 -14.35 -11.52 2.06
C ILE A 130 -14.95 -10.71 0.92
N ASN A 131 -16.28 -10.50 0.94
CA ASN A 131 -16.98 -9.66 -0.02
C ASN A 131 -16.86 -8.18 0.37
N ALA A 132 -15.68 -7.60 0.14
CA ALA A 132 -15.44 -6.20 0.44
C ALA A 132 -15.91 -5.26 -0.67
N LYS A 133 -16.51 -4.12 -0.26
CA LYS A 133 -16.99 -3.08 -1.17
C LYS A 133 -15.90 -2.10 -1.57
N SER A 134 -14.87 -1.96 -0.73
CA SER A 134 -13.78 -1.02 -0.93
C SER A 134 -12.45 -1.68 -0.61
N GLN A 135 -11.42 -1.31 -1.38
CA GLN A 135 -10.04 -1.70 -1.15
C GLN A 135 -9.20 -0.44 -0.98
N ARG A 136 -8.21 -0.48 -0.10
CA ARG A 136 -7.28 0.64 0.12
C ARG A 136 -5.83 0.16 0.04
N PRO A 137 -4.92 0.97 -0.52
CA PRO A 137 -3.49 0.65 -0.51
C PRO A 137 -2.93 0.71 0.91
N ILE A 138 -1.93 -0.13 1.21
CA ILE A 138 -1.19 -0.09 2.48
C ILE A 138 -0.38 1.20 2.65
N HIS A 139 0.11 1.73 1.53
CA HIS A 139 0.91 2.93 1.49
C HIS A 139 0.01 4.15 1.34
N ALA A 140 -0.25 4.81 2.45
CA ALA A 140 -0.98 6.07 2.51
C ALA A 140 -0.08 7.19 3.03
N GLU A 141 -0.24 8.38 2.48
CA GLU A 141 0.45 9.55 3.01
C GLU A 141 -0.07 9.92 4.40
N ALA A 142 0.81 10.48 5.21
CA ALA A 142 0.45 11.00 6.51
C ALA A 142 -0.57 12.16 6.36
N PRO A 143 -1.48 12.33 7.33
CA PRO A 143 -2.42 13.45 7.31
C PRO A 143 -1.68 14.79 7.36
N GLU A 144 -2.18 15.77 6.60
CA GLU A 144 -1.59 17.11 6.57
C GLU A 144 -1.67 17.79 7.93
N PHE A 145 -0.75 18.73 8.19
CA PHE A 145 -0.70 19.47 9.46
C PHE A 145 -2.02 20.20 9.79
N VAL A 146 -2.77 20.62 8.77
CA VAL A 146 -4.07 21.31 8.94
C VAL A 146 -5.18 20.39 9.47
N ASP A 147 -5.06 19.08 9.25
CA ASP A 147 -6.04 18.08 9.67
C ASP A 147 -5.71 17.49 11.06
N GLN A 148 -4.58 17.88 11.65
CA GLN A 148 -4.15 17.38 12.96
C GLN A 148 -4.83 18.17 14.09
N SER A 149 -5.50 17.46 15.01
CA SER A 149 -6.11 18.09 16.18
C SER A 149 -5.07 18.33 17.29
N PRO A 150 -4.90 19.57 17.80
CA PRO A 150 -3.97 19.86 18.90
C PRO A 150 -4.58 19.61 20.29
N THR A 151 -5.85 19.20 20.38
CA THR A 151 -6.53 19.03 21.67
C THR A 151 -6.12 17.73 22.35
N PRO A 152 -5.56 17.78 23.58
CA PRO A 152 -5.34 16.58 24.36
C PRO A 152 -6.69 16.03 24.85
N GLU A 153 -6.96 14.76 24.54
CA GLU A 153 -8.15 14.03 25.00
C GLU A 153 -7.71 12.86 25.90
N ILE A 154 -8.43 12.64 27.00
CA ILE A 154 -8.21 11.49 27.87
C ILE A 154 -9.04 10.32 27.36
N LEU A 155 -8.37 9.21 27.03
CA LEU A 155 -9.03 7.93 26.75
C LEU A 155 -9.04 7.13 28.06
N GLU A 156 -10.19 7.08 28.71
CA GLU A 156 -10.37 6.29 29.93
C GLU A 156 -10.29 4.79 29.59
N THR A 157 -9.25 4.12 30.13
CA THR A 157 -8.97 2.69 29.87
C THR A 157 -9.37 1.79 31.03
N ASP A 158 -9.95 2.37 32.10
CA ASP A 158 -10.30 1.69 33.37
C ASP A 158 -9.15 0.87 34.02
N TRP A 159 -7.90 1.09 33.59
CA TRP A 159 -6.74 0.45 34.19
C TRP A 159 -6.16 1.33 35.31
N SER A 160 -6.35 0.90 36.55
CA SER A 160 -5.65 1.50 37.68
C SER A 160 -4.22 0.96 37.77
N PHE A 161 -3.22 1.78 37.48
CA PHE A 161 -1.83 1.50 37.82
C PHE A 161 -1.66 1.53 39.34
N ARG A 162 -1.72 0.35 39.98
CA ARG A 162 -1.35 0.20 41.37
C ARG A 162 0.17 0.21 41.46
N TRP A 163 0.74 1.36 41.81
CA TRP A 163 2.16 1.48 42.14
C TRP A 163 2.44 0.55 43.33
N CYS A 164 3.06 -0.60 43.03
CA CYS A 164 3.69 -1.44 44.04
C CYS A 164 4.96 -0.70 44.47
N TRP A 165 4.83 0.17 45.48
CA TRP A 165 5.98 0.77 46.13
C TRP A 165 6.74 -0.33 46.88
N CYS A 166 8.03 -0.40 46.62
CA CYS A 166 9.00 -1.39 47.08
C CYS A 166 8.74 -1.85 48.53
N ARG A 167 8.66 -3.17 48.73
CA ARG A 167 8.97 -3.79 50.01
C ARG A 167 10.44 -4.18 50.01
#